data_AF-A0A2E9R5Z0-F1
#
_entry.id   AF-A0A2E9R5Z0-F1
#
_cell.length_a   1.000
_cell.length_b   1.000
_cell.length_c   1.000
_cell.angle_alpha   90.00
_cell.angle_beta   90.00
_cell.angle_gamma   90.00
#
_symmetry.space_group_name_H-M   'P 1'
#
loop_
_entity.id
_entity.type
_entity.pdbx_description
1 polymer ?
#
loop_
_entity_poly.entity_id
_entity_poly.type
_entity_poly.pdbx_seq_one_letter_code
_entity_poly.pdbx_strand_id
1 'polypeptide(L)'
;MLLAAFSFCRWSLTSPHHFSCFDHHIGGHGGSMTYQNRYLWGCLFATGYTASSMYLMFAESERVLRAFGGASLYLERALMWRYAPLLLGSLLCLVAVFMDRFAKEVDFPGWMDNHVIRQDMIVKWVLLGLVIGVFWMIGDRMLELGGGWKGIPLGSPLLSFAVSLRAVLLAELLYRGLLFVLVVWACKKLWGQVSFAWVNLFVAFIFALGYVPVSMGLFKLVSVSQIPFTMWVGLIVLQGGAGVLFGVVAIRYGLWASVVVHLCADLVWHTLWPIFA
;
A
#
# COMPACT_ATOMS: atom_id res chain seq x y z
N MET A 1 14.76 1.87 32.83
CA MET A 1 14.03 0.71 32.28
C MET A 1 13.57 0.98 30.83
N LEU A 2 14.51 1.36 29.94
CA LEU A 2 14.23 1.68 28.53
C LEU A 2 15.44 1.32 27.63
N LEU A 3 16.17 0.26 27.98
CA LEU A 3 17.42 -0.15 27.32
C LEU A 3 17.48 -1.66 26.96
N ALA A 4 16.35 -2.36 26.92
CA ALA A 4 16.32 -3.81 26.65
C ALA A 4 15.76 -4.21 25.27
N ALA A 5 15.43 -3.26 24.38
CA ALA A 5 14.78 -3.56 23.10
C ALA A 5 15.71 -3.53 21.86
N PHE A 6 17.01 -3.24 22.02
CA PHE A 6 17.94 -3.04 20.88
C PHE A 6 18.95 -4.18 20.63
N SER A 7 18.81 -5.34 21.27
CA SER A 7 19.80 -6.43 21.17
C SER A 7 19.49 -7.51 20.12
N PHE A 8 18.55 -7.31 19.19
CA PHE A 8 18.24 -8.29 18.14
C PHE A 8 18.32 -7.69 16.73
N CYS A 9 19.53 -7.29 16.31
CA CYS A 9 19.91 -7.20 14.89
C CYS A 9 21.40 -6.88 14.77
N ARG A 10 22.25 -7.83 15.18
CA ARG A 10 23.63 -7.89 14.68
C ARG A 10 23.61 -8.86 13.50
N TRP A 11 23.48 -8.35 12.27
CA TRP A 11 23.65 -9.17 11.08
C TRP A 11 24.67 -8.53 10.16
N SER A 12 25.72 -9.29 9.85
CA SER A 12 26.90 -8.86 9.14
C SER A 12 26.60 -8.62 7.66
N LEU A 13 26.99 -7.45 7.18
CA LEU A 13 27.03 -7.04 5.79
C LEU A 13 28.20 -7.71 5.04
N THR A 14 28.35 -9.04 5.05
CA THR A 14 29.37 -9.74 4.24
C THR A 14 29.09 -11.24 4.13
N SER A 15 28.31 -11.70 3.13
CA SER A 15 28.76 -12.76 2.20
C SER A 15 27.69 -13.06 1.13
N PRO A 16 28.09 -13.27 -0.12
CA PRO A 16 27.27 -13.91 -1.15
C PRO A 16 27.46 -15.44 -1.13
N HIS A 17 26.48 -16.17 -1.65
CA HIS A 17 26.47 -17.58 -2.10
C HIS A 17 25.79 -18.67 -1.26
N HIS A 18 25.08 -19.52 -2.03
CA HIS A 18 24.57 -20.87 -1.78
C HIS A 18 23.24 -21.04 -1.04
N PHE A 19 22.14 -21.01 -1.82
CA PHE A 19 20.99 -21.87 -1.58
C PHE A 19 21.09 -23.06 -2.54
N SER A 20 21.45 -24.22 -2.02
CA SER A 20 21.37 -25.51 -2.72
C SER A 20 20.62 -26.52 -1.87
N CYS A 21 19.68 -27.20 -2.53
CA CYS A 21 19.05 -28.48 -2.19
C CYS A 21 18.19 -28.56 -0.92
N PHE A 22 16.87 -28.60 -1.13
CA PHE A 22 16.03 -29.62 -0.51
C PHE A 22 14.97 -30.07 -1.53
N ASP A 23 15.29 -31.15 -2.25
CA ASP A 23 14.32 -31.96 -2.97
C ASP A 23 13.61 -32.87 -1.95
N HIS A 24 12.32 -32.64 -1.74
CA HIS A 24 11.44 -33.67 -1.21
C HIS A 24 10.22 -33.82 -2.11
N HIS A 25 10.24 -34.89 -2.89
CA HIS A 25 9.07 -35.51 -3.49
C HIS A 25 8.00 -35.80 -2.42
N ILE A 26 6.89 -35.07 -2.45
CA ILE A 26 5.63 -35.53 -1.90
C ILE A 26 4.57 -35.37 -2.99
N GLY A 27 4.22 -36.49 -3.61
CA GLY A 27 3.05 -36.63 -4.46
C GLY A 27 1.79 -36.51 -3.61
N GLY A 28 1.02 -35.46 -3.86
CA GLY A 28 -0.32 -35.29 -3.32
C GLY A 28 -1.15 -34.53 -4.35
N HIS A 29 -2.11 -35.22 -4.97
CA HIS A 29 -3.12 -34.63 -5.84
C HIS A 29 -4.07 -33.73 -5.03
N GLY A 30 -3.58 -32.60 -4.55
CA GLY A 30 -4.39 -31.44 -4.22
C GLY A 30 -4.53 -30.62 -5.49
N GLY A 31 -5.76 -30.45 -6.00
CA GLY A 31 -6.02 -29.66 -7.19
C GLY A 31 -5.47 -28.24 -7.04
N SER A 32 -4.24 -28.02 -7.50
CA SER A 32 -3.62 -26.71 -7.47
C SER A 32 -4.44 -25.81 -8.38
N MET A 33 -5.01 -24.73 -7.83
CA MET A 33 -5.48 -23.64 -8.68
C MET A 33 -4.34 -23.27 -9.62
N THR A 34 -4.57 -23.50 -10.92
CA THR A 34 -3.61 -23.18 -11.98
C THR A 34 -3.24 -21.71 -11.87
N TYR A 35 -1.99 -21.40 -12.21
CA TYR A 35 -1.44 -20.05 -12.14
C TYR A 35 -2.39 -19.00 -12.74
N GLN A 36 -2.97 -19.30 -13.90
CA GLN A 36 -3.97 -18.46 -14.60
C GLN A 36 -5.22 -18.14 -13.77
N ASN A 37 -5.75 -19.08 -12.98
CA ASN A 37 -6.93 -18.85 -12.16
C ASN A 37 -6.65 -17.81 -11.06
N ARG A 38 -5.43 -17.73 -10.54
CA ARG A 38 -5.08 -16.79 -9.46
C ARG A 38 -5.03 -15.34 -9.95
N TYR A 39 -4.51 -15.11 -11.17
CA TYR A 39 -4.56 -13.79 -11.81
C TYR A 39 -5.99 -13.37 -12.12
N LEU A 40 -6.81 -14.31 -12.60
CA LEU A 40 -8.20 -14.04 -12.91
C LEU A 40 -8.97 -13.60 -11.64
N TRP A 41 -8.77 -14.27 -10.50
CA TRP A 41 -9.38 -13.88 -9.23
C TRP A 41 -8.87 -12.54 -8.71
N GLY A 42 -7.56 -12.27 -8.77
CA GLY A 42 -7.01 -10.96 -8.37
C GLY A 42 -7.52 -9.82 -9.25
N CYS A 43 -7.60 -10.04 -10.56
CA CYS A 43 -8.14 -9.09 -11.52
C CYS A 43 -9.64 -8.86 -11.36
N LEU A 44 -10.42 -9.92 -11.16
CA LEU A 44 -11.87 -9.82 -10.94
C LEU A 44 -12.19 -9.16 -9.60
N PHE A 45 -11.42 -9.45 -8.54
CA PHE A 45 -11.58 -8.82 -7.23
C PHE A 45 -11.20 -7.35 -7.28
N ALA A 46 -10.06 -7.00 -7.87
CA ALA A 46 -9.63 -5.61 -8.03
C ALA A 46 -10.61 -4.82 -8.90
N THR A 47 -11.05 -5.36 -10.05
CA THR A 47 -11.97 -4.66 -10.96
C THR A 47 -13.39 -4.56 -10.38
N GLY A 48 -13.91 -5.64 -9.79
CA GLY A 48 -15.22 -5.67 -9.17
C GLY A 48 -15.33 -4.77 -7.94
N TYR A 49 -14.34 -4.83 -7.04
CA TYR A 49 -14.33 -4.02 -5.83
C TYR A 49 -14.13 -2.52 -6.13
N THR A 50 -13.27 -2.18 -7.10
CA THR A 50 -13.06 -0.79 -7.52
C THR A 50 -14.33 -0.22 -8.18
N ALA A 51 -15.06 -1.02 -8.95
CA ALA A 51 -16.34 -0.62 -9.55
C ALA A 51 -17.44 -0.39 -8.49
N SER A 52 -17.59 -1.30 -7.51
CA SER A 52 -18.62 -1.19 -6.47
C SER A 52 -18.38 -0.05 -5.47
N SER A 53 -17.13 0.17 -5.05
CA SER A 53 -16.78 1.25 -4.11
C SER A 53 -16.89 2.64 -4.75
N MET A 54 -16.59 2.77 -6.05
CA MET A 54 -16.83 4.01 -6.79
C MET A 54 -18.31 4.27 -7.04
N TYR A 55 -19.14 3.24 -7.18
CA TYR A 55 -20.60 3.41 -7.28
C TYR A 55 -21.20 4.01 -6.00
N LEU A 56 -20.69 3.64 -4.82
CA LEU A 56 -21.12 4.21 -3.54
C LEU A 56 -20.64 5.66 -3.37
N MET A 57 -19.40 5.98 -3.76
CA MET A 57 -18.93 7.36 -3.81
C MET A 57 -19.69 8.20 -4.86
N PHE A 58 -20.06 7.59 -5.99
CA PHE A 58 -20.89 8.22 -7.02
C PHE A 58 -22.26 8.61 -6.45
N ALA A 59 -22.95 7.69 -5.77
CA ALA A 59 -24.25 7.96 -5.16
C ALA A 59 -24.21 9.11 -4.13
N GLU A 60 -23.14 9.21 -3.33
CA GLU A 60 -22.99 10.29 -2.36
C GLU A 60 -22.57 11.62 -3.02
N SER A 61 -21.67 11.57 -4.01
CA SER A 61 -21.26 12.74 -4.80
C SER A 61 -22.42 13.28 -5.67
N GLU A 62 -23.33 12.41 -6.10
CA GLU A 62 -24.52 12.75 -6.87
C GLU A 62 -25.51 13.56 -6.00
N ARG A 63 -25.67 13.22 -4.71
CA ARG A 63 -26.44 14.06 -3.77
C ARG A 63 -25.84 15.45 -3.62
N VAL A 64 -24.52 15.53 -3.45
CA VAL A 64 -23.82 16.81 -3.28
C VAL A 64 -23.89 17.64 -4.56
N LEU A 65 -23.65 17.04 -5.73
CA LEU A 65 -23.63 17.75 -7.02
C LEU A 65 -25.01 18.21 -7.49
N ARG A 66 -26.08 17.45 -7.20
CA ARG A 66 -27.47 17.90 -7.45
C ARG A 66 -27.82 19.16 -6.65
N ALA A 67 -27.20 19.38 -5.49
CA ALA A 67 -27.38 20.60 -4.72
C ALA A 67 -26.71 21.85 -5.33
N PHE A 68 -25.78 21.69 -6.29
CA PHE A 68 -25.01 22.80 -6.89
C PHE A 68 -25.42 23.16 -8.34
N GLY A 69 -26.52 22.63 -8.89
CA GLY A 69 -27.20 23.17 -10.08
C GLY A 69 -26.47 23.14 -11.44
N GLY A 70 -25.29 22.53 -11.55
CA GLY A 70 -24.49 22.53 -12.79
C GLY A 70 -24.65 21.27 -13.65
N ALA A 71 -25.57 21.28 -14.63
CA ALA A 71 -25.88 20.10 -15.46
C ALA A 71 -24.79 19.72 -16.50
N SER A 72 -23.98 20.67 -17.00
CA SER A 72 -22.97 20.38 -18.04
C SER A 72 -21.68 19.76 -17.47
N LEU A 73 -21.20 20.27 -16.34
CA LEU A 73 -20.10 19.67 -15.56
C LEU A 73 -20.44 18.28 -15.00
N TYR A 74 -21.73 17.97 -14.89
CA TYR A 74 -22.23 16.69 -14.41
C TYR A 74 -21.94 15.55 -15.39
N LEU A 75 -22.14 15.77 -16.69
CA LEU A 75 -22.02 14.69 -17.68
C LEU A 75 -20.55 14.25 -17.86
N GLU A 76 -19.61 15.19 -17.95
CA GLU A 76 -18.19 14.89 -18.06
C GLU A 76 -17.65 14.20 -16.79
N ARG A 77 -18.07 14.67 -15.60
CA ARG A 77 -17.69 14.02 -14.34
C ARG A 77 -18.33 12.65 -14.21
N ALA A 78 -19.61 12.49 -14.54
CA ALA A 78 -20.30 11.21 -14.48
C ALA A 78 -19.66 10.18 -15.42
N LEU A 79 -19.26 10.58 -16.63
CA LEU A 79 -18.52 9.71 -17.55
C LEU A 79 -17.14 9.33 -17.00
N MET A 80 -16.37 10.30 -16.48
CA MET A 80 -15.09 10.00 -15.83
C MET A 80 -15.27 9.03 -14.66
N TRP A 81 -16.25 9.24 -13.79
CA TRP A 81 -16.48 8.37 -12.62
C TRP A 81 -17.02 6.99 -12.99
N ARG A 82 -17.74 6.86 -14.13
CA ARG A 82 -18.24 5.58 -14.62
C ARG A 82 -17.14 4.72 -15.26
N TYR A 83 -16.19 5.34 -15.97
CA TYR A 83 -15.14 4.61 -16.68
C TYR A 83 -13.79 4.57 -15.94
N ALA A 84 -13.53 5.50 -15.01
CA ALA A 84 -12.34 5.48 -14.17
C ALA A 84 -12.12 4.17 -13.40
N PRO A 85 -13.13 3.50 -12.82
CA PRO A 85 -12.91 2.23 -12.13
C PRO A 85 -12.53 1.11 -13.09
N LEU A 86 -13.13 1.08 -14.28
CA LEU A 86 -12.81 0.12 -15.34
C LEU A 86 -11.37 0.34 -15.84
N LEU A 87 -11.02 1.58 -16.17
CA LEU A 87 -9.67 1.94 -16.62
C LEU A 87 -8.63 1.66 -15.52
N LEU A 88 -8.95 1.99 -14.27
CA LEU A 88 -8.08 1.71 -13.13
C LEU A 88 -7.94 0.20 -12.93
N GLY A 89 -9.02 -0.58 -12.93
CA GLY A 89 -8.98 -2.03 -12.81
C GLY A 89 -8.15 -2.68 -13.93
N SER A 90 -8.35 -2.26 -15.19
CA SER A 90 -7.54 -2.72 -16.32
C SER A 90 -6.07 -2.34 -16.17
N LEU A 91 -5.76 -1.11 -15.73
CA LEU A 91 -4.39 -0.68 -15.47
C LEU A 91 -3.75 -1.50 -14.36
N LEU A 92 -4.46 -1.77 -13.26
CA LEU A 92 -3.96 -2.58 -12.15
C LEU A 92 -3.71 -4.03 -12.59
N CYS A 93 -4.55 -4.60 -13.45
CA CYS A 93 -4.30 -5.91 -14.05
C CYS A 93 -3.06 -5.92 -14.95
N LEU A 94 -2.89 -4.90 -15.80
CA LEU A 94 -1.70 -4.78 -16.64
C LEU A 94 -0.43 -4.63 -15.80
N VAL A 95 -0.48 -3.82 -14.74
CA VAL A 95 0.60 -3.68 -13.77
C VAL A 95 0.88 -5.02 -13.09
N ALA A 96 -0.15 -5.77 -12.68
CA ALA A 96 0.01 -7.08 -12.05
C ALA A 96 0.71 -8.10 -12.96
N VAL A 97 0.30 -8.18 -14.22
CA VAL A 97 0.90 -9.08 -15.21
C VAL A 97 2.33 -8.65 -15.53
N PHE A 98 2.55 -7.35 -15.74
CA PHE A 98 3.88 -6.79 -15.97
C PHE A 98 4.82 -7.10 -14.80
N MET A 99 4.35 -6.84 -13.58
CA MET A 99 5.08 -7.10 -12.36
C MET A 99 5.54 -8.54 -12.22
N ASP A 100 4.68 -9.53 -12.48
CA ASP A 100 5.05 -10.92 -12.28
C ASP A 100 6.22 -11.35 -13.16
N ARG A 101 6.25 -10.83 -14.39
CA ARG A 101 7.33 -11.09 -15.33
C ARG A 101 8.65 -10.53 -14.83
N PHE A 102 8.65 -9.28 -14.37
CA PHE A 102 9.88 -8.60 -13.91
C PHE A 102 10.31 -9.02 -12.51
N ALA A 103 9.38 -9.36 -11.61
CA ALA A 103 9.69 -9.80 -10.26
C ALA A 103 10.64 -11.01 -10.26
N LYS A 104 10.42 -11.96 -11.18
CA LYS A 104 11.28 -13.13 -11.38
C LYS A 104 12.68 -12.75 -11.88
N GLU A 105 12.79 -11.77 -12.77
CA GLU A 105 14.10 -11.28 -13.25
C GLU A 105 14.93 -10.61 -12.16
N VAL A 106 14.26 -10.07 -11.13
CA VAL A 106 14.92 -9.32 -10.07
C VAL A 106 15.02 -10.05 -8.74
N ASP A 107 14.66 -11.33 -8.66
CA ASP A 107 14.62 -12.12 -7.42
C ASP A 107 13.69 -11.53 -6.34
N PHE A 108 12.60 -10.90 -6.76
CA PHE A 108 11.57 -10.39 -5.85
C PHE A 108 10.46 -11.44 -5.68
N PRO A 109 9.91 -11.67 -4.47
CA PRO A 109 8.89 -12.70 -4.23
C PRO A 109 7.59 -12.54 -5.06
N GLY A 110 7.42 -11.38 -5.72
CA GLY A 110 6.30 -11.12 -6.61
C GLY A 110 4.98 -10.92 -5.86
N TRP A 111 3.89 -11.39 -6.48
CA TRP A 111 2.55 -11.22 -5.93
C TRP A 111 2.31 -12.08 -4.68
N MET A 112 2.76 -13.33 -4.76
CA MET A 112 2.54 -14.37 -3.79
C MET A 112 3.72 -15.34 -3.83
N ASP A 113 4.40 -15.51 -2.71
CA ASP A 113 5.20 -16.71 -2.51
C ASP A 113 4.27 -17.87 -2.16
N ASN A 114 4.19 -18.87 -3.04
CA ASN A 114 3.35 -20.05 -2.87
C ASN A 114 3.67 -20.84 -1.59
N HIS A 115 4.86 -20.68 -1.03
CA HIS A 115 5.25 -21.33 0.22
C HIS A 115 4.72 -20.62 1.48
N VAL A 116 4.16 -19.41 1.34
CA VAL A 116 3.90 -18.51 2.48
C VAL A 116 2.40 -18.38 2.82
N ILE A 117 1.48 -18.72 1.90
CA ILE A 117 0.04 -18.68 2.20
C ILE A 117 -0.38 -19.93 2.98
N ARG A 118 0.00 -19.95 4.24
CA ARG A 118 -0.62 -20.79 5.26
C ARG A 118 -1.55 -19.91 6.09
N GLN A 119 -2.68 -20.46 6.54
CA GLN A 119 -3.67 -19.71 7.33
C GLN A 119 -3.05 -19.08 8.59
N ASP A 120 -2.00 -19.70 9.17
CA ASP A 120 -1.27 -19.17 10.33
C ASP A 120 -0.50 -17.86 10.02
N MET A 121 -0.10 -17.64 8.77
CA MET A 121 0.64 -16.45 8.36
C MET A 121 -0.28 -15.24 8.18
N ILE A 122 -1.51 -15.45 7.71
CA ILE A 122 -2.50 -14.37 7.58
C ILE A 122 -2.79 -13.75 8.95
N VAL A 123 -2.97 -14.58 9.99
CA VAL A 123 -3.19 -14.09 11.36
C VAL A 123 -2.01 -13.23 11.83
N LYS A 124 -0.77 -13.66 11.58
CA LYS A 124 0.43 -12.90 11.93
C LYS A 124 0.48 -11.55 11.21
N TRP A 125 0.12 -11.50 9.93
CA TRP A 125 0.09 -10.25 9.15
C TRP A 125 -1.00 -9.29 9.63
N VAL A 126 -2.18 -9.81 9.94
CA VAL A 126 -3.25 -9.01 10.55
C VAL A 126 -2.79 -8.43 11.88
N LEU A 127 -2.25 -9.25 12.78
CA LEU A 127 -1.73 -8.80 14.08
C LEU A 127 -0.62 -7.75 13.93
N LEU A 128 0.32 -7.98 12.99
CA LEU A 128 1.38 -7.02 12.71
C LEU A 128 0.81 -5.68 12.20
N GLY A 129 -0.16 -5.72 11.29
CA GLY A 129 -0.84 -4.53 10.79
C GLY A 129 -1.57 -3.78 11.89
N LEU A 130 -2.26 -4.48 12.79
CA LEU A 130 -2.92 -3.86 13.94
C LEU A 130 -1.93 -3.15 14.87
N VAL A 131 -0.80 -3.79 15.19
CA VAL A 131 0.26 -3.20 16.04
C VAL A 131 0.86 -1.97 15.36
N ILE A 132 1.17 -2.04 14.07
CA ILE A 132 1.68 -0.91 13.28
C ILE A 132 0.64 0.23 13.25
N GLY A 133 -0.63 -0.10 13.06
CA GLY A 133 -1.72 0.89 13.07
C GLY A 133 -1.83 1.64 14.41
N VAL A 134 -1.72 0.93 15.53
CA VAL A 134 -1.69 1.57 16.87
C VAL A 134 -0.47 2.48 17.01
N PHE A 135 0.70 2.03 16.54
CA PHE A 135 1.92 2.84 16.57
C PHE A 135 1.75 4.15 15.76
N TRP A 136 1.16 4.09 14.57
CA TRP A 136 0.90 5.28 13.75
C TRP A 136 -0.15 6.20 14.34
N MET A 137 -1.21 5.64 14.92
CA MET A 137 -2.21 6.41 15.66
C MET A 137 -1.59 7.21 16.81
N ILE A 138 -0.67 6.61 17.56
CA ILE A 138 0.07 7.32 18.63
C ILE A 138 0.94 8.43 18.03
N GLY A 139 1.67 8.15 16.95
CA GLY A 139 2.50 9.15 16.27
C GLY A 139 1.69 10.34 15.76
N ASP A 140 0.53 10.08 15.18
CA ASP A 140 -0.40 11.11 14.69
C ASP A 140 -0.89 12.02 15.84
N ARG A 141 -1.18 11.45 17.03
CA ARG A 141 -1.52 12.27 18.23
C ARG A 141 -0.37 13.12 18.72
N MET A 142 0.84 12.59 18.70
CA MET A 142 2.00 13.38 19.10
C MET A 142 2.18 14.61 18.20
N LEU A 143 1.86 14.49 16.90
CA LEU A 143 1.88 15.61 15.97
C LEU A 143 0.71 16.58 16.17
N GLU A 144 -0.48 16.09 16.50
CA GLU A 144 -1.63 16.93 16.87
C GLU A 144 -1.33 17.83 18.08
N LEU A 145 -0.78 17.24 19.14
CA LEU A 145 -0.36 17.97 20.34
C LEU A 145 0.71 19.04 20.02
N GLY A 146 1.53 18.80 19.00
CA GLY A 146 2.67 19.65 18.64
C GLY A 146 2.37 20.84 17.73
N GLY A 147 1.16 21.01 17.17
CA GLY A 147 0.97 22.11 16.22
C GLY A 147 -0.34 22.19 15.43
N GLY A 148 -1.48 21.78 15.99
CA GLY A 148 -2.79 22.10 15.43
C GLY A 148 -3.27 21.21 14.27
N TRP A 149 -2.59 20.09 14.03
CA TRP A 149 -3.12 19.01 13.19
C TRP A 149 -4.33 18.37 13.87
N LYS A 150 -5.51 18.36 13.24
CA LYS A 150 -6.73 17.77 13.80
C LYS A 150 -7.15 16.45 13.12
N GLY A 151 -6.21 15.83 12.39
CA GLY A 151 -6.52 14.70 11.53
C GLY A 151 -7.32 15.08 10.28
N ILE A 152 -7.62 14.06 9.47
CA ILE A 152 -8.50 14.18 8.31
C ILE A 152 -9.90 13.73 8.76
N PRO A 153 -10.96 14.56 8.60
CA PRO A 153 -12.31 14.13 8.91
C PRO A 153 -12.71 13.03 7.92
N LEU A 154 -12.84 11.81 8.43
CA LEU A 154 -13.29 10.66 7.65
C LEU A 154 -14.80 10.46 7.85
N GLY A 155 -15.47 10.01 6.79
CA GLY A 155 -16.92 9.81 6.75
C GLY A 155 -17.38 8.58 7.55
N SER A 156 -18.49 7.97 7.13
CA SER A 156 -18.99 6.75 7.79
C SER A 156 -17.93 5.62 7.77
N PRO A 157 -17.92 4.71 8.77
CA PRO A 157 -16.92 3.64 8.85
C PRO A 157 -16.82 2.78 7.58
N LEU A 158 -17.95 2.55 6.90
CA LEU A 158 -17.98 1.79 5.64
C LEU A 158 -17.28 2.53 4.50
N LEU A 159 -17.46 3.86 4.42
CA LEU A 159 -16.76 4.68 3.43
C LEU A 159 -15.26 4.71 3.72
N SER A 160 -14.87 4.87 4.99
CA SER A 160 -13.47 4.84 5.42
C SER A 160 -12.80 3.51 5.08
N PHE A 161 -13.47 2.38 5.30
CA PHE A 161 -12.98 1.06 4.90
C PHE A 161 -12.77 0.98 3.38
N ALA A 162 -13.76 1.38 2.59
CA ALA A 162 -13.69 1.31 1.13
C ALA A 162 -12.57 2.20 0.55
N VAL A 163 -12.42 3.40 1.09
CA VAL A 163 -11.34 4.32 0.71
C VAL A 163 -9.97 3.75 1.10
N SER A 164 -9.85 3.18 2.30
CA SER A 164 -8.60 2.56 2.77
C SER A 164 -8.20 1.38 1.90
N LEU A 165 -9.11 0.44 1.62
CA LEU A 165 -8.81 -0.71 0.77
C LEU A 165 -8.35 -0.29 -0.63
N ARG A 166 -9.01 0.71 -1.22
CA ARG A 166 -8.59 1.25 -2.51
C ARG A 166 -7.22 1.93 -2.45
N ALA A 167 -6.99 2.78 -1.45
CA ALA A 167 -5.74 3.49 -1.27
C ALA A 167 -4.57 2.52 -1.09
N VAL A 168 -4.75 1.50 -0.23
CA VAL A 168 -3.76 0.47 0.05
C VAL A 168 -3.45 -0.36 -1.20
N LEU A 169 -4.46 -0.85 -1.90
CA LEU A 169 -4.24 -1.62 -3.14
C LEU A 169 -3.46 -0.78 -4.15
N LEU A 170 -3.87 0.46 -4.39
CA LEU A 170 -3.16 1.33 -5.31
C LEU A 170 -1.72 1.62 -4.86
N ALA A 171 -1.51 1.91 -3.58
CA ALA A 171 -0.21 2.22 -3.02
C ALA A 171 0.75 1.02 -3.11
N GLU A 172 0.31 -0.17 -2.71
CA GLU A 172 1.15 -1.36 -2.77
C GLU A 172 1.48 -1.72 -4.22
N LEU A 173 0.49 -1.68 -5.11
CA LEU A 173 0.68 -1.98 -6.54
C LEU A 173 1.60 -0.99 -7.24
N LEU A 174 1.44 0.30 -6.96
CA LEU A 174 2.24 1.33 -7.62
C LEU A 174 3.65 1.39 -7.06
N TYR A 175 3.81 1.43 -5.74
CA TYR A 175 5.10 1.71 -5.12
C TYR A 175 5.93 0.44 -4.92
N ARG A 176 5.38 -0.58 -4.28
CA ARG A 176 6.12 -1.84 -3.99
C ARG A 176 6.07 -2.76 -5.18
N GLY A 177 5.01 -2.61 -5.95
CA GLY A 177 4.80 -3.41 -7.11
C GLY A 177 5.59 -2.92 -8.31
N LEU A 178 5.12 -1.84 -8.91
CA LEU A 178 5.69 -1.30 -10.14
C LEU A 178 7.02 -0.59 -9.90
N LEU A 179 7.03 0.45 -9.06
CA LEU A 179 8.18 1.33 -8.89
C LEU A 179 9.38 0.59 -8.30
N PHE A 180 9.18 -0.18 -7.22
CA PHE A 180 10.25 -0.95 -6.60
C PHE A 180 10.88 -1.94 -7.57
N VAL A 181 10.08 -2.77 -8.24
CA VAL A 181 10.59 -3.75 -9.22
C VAL A 181 11.33 -3.06 -10.36
N LEU A 182 10.79 -1.95 -10.88
CA LEU A 182 11.42 -1.18 -11.95
C LEU A 182 12.77 -0.60 -11.52
N VAL A 183 12.84 -0.02 -10.31
CA VAL A 183 14.09 0.54 -9.77
C VAL A 183 15.12 -0.57 -9.54
N VAL A 184 14.73 -1.69 -8.93
CA VAL A 184 15.64 -2.84 -8.76
C VAL A 184 16.17 -3.32 -10.11
N TRP A 185 15.28 -3.49 -11.09
CA TRP A 185 15.64 -3.91 -12.44
C TRP A 185 16.64 -2.93 -13.09
N ALA A 186 16.35 -1.63 -13.06
CA ALA A 186 17.21 -0.61 -13.62
C ALA A 186 18.59 -0.59 -12.94
N CYS A 187 18.62 -0.67 -11.60
CA CYS A 187 19.86 -0.71 -10.84
C CYS A 187 20.69 -1.97 -11.16
N LYS A 188 20.05 -3.14 -11.27
CA LYS A 188 20.72 -4.39 -11.69
C LYS A 188 21.28 -4.26 -13.11
N LYS A 189 20.57 -3.62 -14.05
CA LYS A 189 21.05 -3.40 -15.42
C LYS A 189 22.21 -2.41 -15.50
N LEU A 190 22.18 -1.34 -14.71
CA LEU A 190 23.20 -0.29 -14.74
C LEU A 190 24.45 -0.63 -13.91
N TRP A 191 24.28 -1.33 -12.78
CA TRP A 191 25.34 -1.55 -11.78
C TRP A 191 25.59 -3.02 -11.44
N GLY A 192 24.89 -3.96 -12.07
CA GLY A 192 25.04 -5.41 -11.88
C GLY A 192 24.45 -5.95 -10.57
N GLN A 193 24.32 -5.11 -9.55
CA GLN A 193 23.78 -5.47 -8.25
C GLN A 193 23.10 -4.27 -7.58
N VAL A 194 22.15 -4.54 -6.68
CA VAL A 194 21.50 -3.51 -5.86
C VAL A 194 20.99 -4.12 -4.56
N SER A 195 21.08 -3.35 -3.48
CA SER A 195 20.46 -3.73 -2.21
C SER A 195 18.98 -3.36 -2.20
N PHE A 196 18.11 -4.33 -1.92
CA PHE A 196 16.68 -4.10 -1.76
C PHE A 196 16.38 -3.11 -0.62
N ALA A 197 17.23 -3.03 0.40
CA ALA A 197 17.04 -2.07 1.49
C ALA A 197 17.17 -0.61 1.01
N TRP A 198 18.15 -0.34 0.14
CA TRP A 198 18.34 1.01 -0.43
C TRP A 198 17.20 1.37 -1.39
N VAL A 199 16.77 0.42 -2.22
CA VAL A 199 15.61 0.65 -3.11
C VAL A 199 14.35 0.86 -2.28
N ASN A 200 14.14 0.10 -1.21
CA ASN A 200 13.00 0.28 -0.32
C ASN A 200 12.99 1.67 0.30
N LEU A 201 14.13 2.14 0.81
CA LEU A 201 14.24 3.48 1.37
C LEU A 201 13.93 4.57 0.34
N PHE A 202 14.46 4.43 -0.87
CA PHE A 202 14.19 5.34 -1.98
C PHE A 202 12.69 5.36 -2.34
N VAL A 203 12.08 4.19 -2.53
CA VAL A 203 10.66 4.05 -2.86
C VAL A 203 9.77 4.59 -1.74
N ALA A 204 10.12 4.33 -0.47
CA ALA A 204 9.41 4.86 0.68
C ALA A 204 9.46 6.39 0.75
N PHE A 205 10.59 6.99 0.37
CA PHE A 205 10.70 8.44 0.25
C PHE A 205 9.82 9.00 -0.86
N ILE A 206 9.80 8.38 -2.05
CA ILE A 206 8.91 8.77 -3.15
C ILE A 206 7.43 8.59 -2.76
N PHE A 207 7.12 7.53 -2.00
CA PHE A 207 5.79 7.31 -1.42
C PHE A 207 5.39 8.46 -0.51
N ALA A 208 6.24 8.86 0.44
CA ALA A 208 6.00 10.02 1.30
C ALA A 208 5.79 11.32 0.52
N LEU A 209 6.62 11.59 -0.49
CA LEU A 209 6.48 12.77 -1.35
C LEU A 209 5.18 12.76 -2.17
N GLY A 210 4.65 11.58 -2.50
CA GLY A 210 3.35 11.42 -3.17
C GLY A 210 2.18 12.02 -2.39
N TYR A 211 2.32 12.20 -1.07
CA TYR A 211 1.31 12.84 -0.23
C TYR A 211 1.43 14.37 -0.19
N VAL A 212 2.49 14.98 -0.74
CA VAL A 212 2.62 16.45 -0.77
C VAL A 212 1.50 17.11 -1.58
N PRO A 213 1.17 16.69 -2.82
CA PRO A 213 0.04 17.27 -3.56
C PRO A 213 -1.31 17.03 -2.88
N VAL A 214 -1.51 15.86 -2.26
CA VAL A 214 -2.72 15.52 -1.51
C VAL A 214 -2.90 16.47 -0.33
N SER A 215 -1.82 16.71 0.40
CA SER A 215 -1.75 17.65 1.52
C SER A 215 -2.09 19.07 1.07
N MET A 216 -1.46 19.54 -0.01
CA MET A 216 -1.75 20.86 -0.56
C MET A 216 -3.22 21.01 -0.95
N GLY A 217 -3.80 19.99 -1.59
CA GLY A 217 -5.21 19.98 -1.97
C GLY A 217 -6.16 20.01 -0.77
N LEU A 218 -5.91 19.16 0.24
CA LEU A 218 -6.73 19.07 1.46
C LEU A 218 -6.71 20.37 2.27
N PHE A 219 -5.54 21.00 2.40
CA PHE A 219 -5.36 22.23 3.19
C PHE A 219 -5.45 23.51 2.38
N LYS A 220 -5.82 23.41 1.09
CA LYS A 220 -5.94 24.55 0.16
C LYS A 220 -4.66 25.41 0.09
N LEU A 221 -3.50 24.76 0.17
CA LEU A 221 -2.19 25.41 0.08
C LEU A 221 -1.86 25.66 -1.39
N VAL A 222 -1.36 26.85 -1.68
CA VAL A 222 -1.02 27.29 -3.05
C VAL A 222 0.43 26.94 -3.39
N SER A 223 1.30 26.80 -2.38
CA SER A 223 2.70 26.44 -2.57
C SER A 223 3.20 25.44 -1.53
N VAL A 224 4.22 24.68 -1.92
CA VAL A 224 4.92 23.69 -1.06
C VAL A 224 5.53 24.36 0.19
N SER A 225 5.93 25.63 0.09
CA SER A 225 6.47 26.42 1.21
C SER A 225 5.44 26.75 2.29
N GLN A 226 4.14 26.60 2.01
CA GLN A 226 3.07 26.83 2.99
C GLN A 226 2.78 25.59 3.85
N ILE A 227 3.37 24.43 3.53
CA ILE A 227 3.17 23.21 4.32
C ILE A 227 3.84 23.42 5.69
N PRO A 228 3.07 23.35 6.81
CA PRO A 228 3.64 23.50 8.14
C PRO A 228 4.73 22.48 8.42
N PHE A 229 5.74 22.86 9.19
CA PHE A 229 6.85 21.97 9.53
C PHE A 229 6.37 20.67 10.22
N THR A 230 5.38 20.75 11.10
CA THR A 230 4.77 19.57 11.74
C THR A 230 4.16 18.60 10.72
N MET A 231 3.57 19.13 9.65
CA MET A 231 3.03 18.33 8.56
C MET A 231 4.15 17.68 7.74
N TRP A 232 5.26 18.39 7.48
CA TRP A 232 6.44 17.78 6.84
C TRP A 232 6.99 16.61 7.64
N VAL A 233 7.11 16.78 8.96
CA VAL A 233 7.54 15.70 9.85
C VAL A 233 6.55 14.53 9.76
N GLY A 234 5.25 14.79 9.80
CA GLY A 234 4.23 13.74 9.62
C GLY A 234 4.36 13.00 8.28
N LEU A 235 4.50 13.73 7.17
CA LEU A 235 4.67 13.13 5.85
C LEU A 235 5.92 12.25 5.77
N ILE A 236 7.06 12.73 6.25
CA ILE A 236 8.31 11.97 6.16
C ILE A 236 8.32 10.80 7.16
N VAL A 237 7.94 11.05 8.41
CA VAL A 237 8.06 10.05 9.48
C VAL A 237 6.94 9.02 9.40
N LEU A 238 5.68 9.45 9.31
CA LEU A 238 4.55 8.52 9.26
C LEU A 238 4.49 7.85 7.90
N GLN A 239 4.40 8.62 6.80
CA GLN A 239 4.24 8.01 5.48
C GLN A 239 5.52 7.37 4.98
N GLY A 240 6.68 7.99 5.19
CA GLY A 240 7.96 7.37 4.84
C GLY A 240 8.29 6.16 5.72
N GLY A 241 8.01 6.24 7.02
CA GLY A 241 8.19 5.10 7.95
C GLY A 241 7.28 3.92 7.61
N ALA A 242 6.00 4.17 7.38
CA ALA A 242 5.05 3.17 6.88
C ALA A 242 5.50 2.61 5.52
N GLY A 243 5.93 3.52 4.64
CA GLY A 243 6.76 3.31 3.45
C GLY A 243 7.70 2.13 3.57
N VAL A 244 8.69 2.31 4.45
CA VAL A 244 9.77 1.38 4.72
C VAL A 244 9.24 0.07 5.31
N LEU A 245 8.36 0.12 6.32
CA LEU A 245 7.86 -1.07 7.00
C LEU A 245 7.11 -2.01 6.06
N PHE A 246 6.18 -1.48 5.27
CA PHE A 246 5.41 -2.28 4.32
C PHE A 246 6.31 -2.84 3.21
N GLY A 247 7.29 -2.06 2.74
CA GLY A 247 8.27 -2.57 1.80
C GLY A 247 9.16 -3.69 2.36
N VAL A 248 9.51 -3.66 3.66
CA VAL A 248 10.20 -4.79 4.32
C VAL A 248 9.32 -6.04 4.33
N VAL A 249 8.02 -5.89 4.62
CA VAL A 249 7.06 -6.99 4.54
C VAL A 249 6.98 -7.54 3.10
N ALA A 250 6.90 -6.66 2.11
CA ALA A 250 6.85 -7.04 0.70
C ALA A 250 8.10 -7.81 0.25
N ILE A 251 9.29 -7.35 0.66
CA ILE A 251 10.57 -8.02 0.36
C ILE A 251 10.64 -9.41 0.98
N ARG A 252 10.12 -9.59 2.20
CA ARG A 252 10.23 -10.86 2.94
C ARG A 252 9.13 -11.86 2.62
N TYR A 253 7.92 -11.38 2.38
CA TYR A 253 6.71 -12.22 2.35
C TYR A 253 5.87 -12.01 1.08
N GLY A 254 6.29 -11.13 0.18
CA GLY A 254 5.59 -10.81 -1.06
C GLY A 254 4.53 -9.72 -0.91
N LEU A 255 4.02 -9.26 -2.05
CA LEU A 255 3.14 -8.10 -2.13
C LEU A 255 1.83 -8.29 -1.36
N TRP A 256 1.25 -9.50 -1.41
CA TRP A 256 0.00 -9.79 -0.71
C TRP A 256 0.11 -9.60 0.82
N ALA A 257 1.22 -10.02 1.42
CA ALA A 257 1.47 -9.81 2.84
C ALA A 257 1.53 -8.32 3.17
N SER A 258 2.20 -7.54 2.33
CA SER A 258 2.27 -6.08 2.46
C SER A 258 0.89 -5.43 2.40
N VAL A 259 0.04 -5.83 1.43
CA VAL A 259 -1.34 -5.36 1.31
C VAL A 259 -2.15 -5.65 2.57
N VAL A 260 -2.06 -6.85 3.13
CA VAL A 260 -2.79 -7.21 4.36
C VAL A 260 -2.32 -6.40 5.56
N VAL A 261 -1.00 -6.28 5.77
CA VAL A 261 -0.43 -5.51 6.87
C VAL A 261 -0.79 -4.03 6.76
N HIS A 262 -0.64 -3.45 5.57
CA HIS A 262 -0.95 -2.04 5.29
C HIS A 262 -2.45 -1.78 5.48
N LEU A 263 -3.33 -2.64 4.93
CA LEU A 263 -4.77 -2.52 5.12
C LEU A 263 -5.16 -2.51 6.60
N CYS A 264 -4.64 -3.44 7.37
CA CYS A 264 -4.95 -3.51 8.80
C CYS A 264 -4.42 -2.29 9.57
N ALA A 265 -3.25 -1.76 9.20
CA ALA A 265 -2.72 -0.54 9.77
C ALA A 265 -3.63 0.67 9.46
N ASP A 266 -4.06 0.81 8.20
CA ASP A 266 -4.97 1.87 7.75
C ASP A 266 -6.34 1.77 8.44
N LEU A 267 -6.88 0.58 8.64
CA LEU A 267 -8.15 0.42 9.34
C LEU A 267 -8.08 0.89 10.78
N VAL A 268 -6.99 0.61 11.49
CA VAL A 268 -6.80 1.15 12.85
C VAL A 268 -6.67 2.66 12.80
N TRP A 269 -5.81 3.19 11.94
CA TRP A 269 -5.49 4.62 11.92
C TRP A 269 -6.61 5.49 11.36
N HIS A 270 -7.28 5.07 10.30
CA HIS A 270 -8.31 5.86 9.61
C HIS A 270 -9.73 5.47 9.96
N THR A 271 -10.01 4.22 10.36
CA THR A 271 -11.39 3.77 10.56
C THR A 271 -11.76 3.65 12.03
N LEU A 272 -10.95 2.95 12.83
CA LEU A 272 -11.25 2.75 14.24
C LEU A 272 -11.00 4.02 15.05
N TRP A 273 -9.93 4.73 14.75
CA TRP A 273 -9.52 5.86 15.55
C TRP A 273 -10.53 7.03 15.61
N PRO A 274 -11.10 7.52 14.49
CA PRO A 274 -12.08 8.60 14.55
C PRO A 274 -13.35 8.25 15.34
N ILE A 275 -13.60 6.96 15.61
CA ILE A 275 -14.72 6.50 16.44
C ILE A 275 -14.44 6.74 17.93
N PHE A 276 -13.17 6.78 18.34
CA PHE A 276 -12.75 6.96 19.74
C PHE A 276 -12.22 8.38 20.06
N ALA A 277 -12.16 9.26 19.05
CA ALA A 277 -11.68 10.64 19.17
C ALA A 277 -12.85 11.62 19.35
#